data_AF-A0A7S2EU49-F1
#
_entry.id   AF-A0A7S2EU49-F1
#
_cell.length_a   1.000
_cell.length_b   1.000
_cell.length_c   1.000
_cell.angle_alpha   90.00
_cell.angle_beta   90.00
_cell.angle_gamma   90.00
#
_symmetry.space_group_name_H-M   'P 1'
#
loop_
_entity.id
_entity.type
_entity.pdbx_description
1 polymer ?
#
loop_
_entity_poly.entity_id
_entity_poly.type
_entity_poly.pdbx_seq_one_letter_code
_entity_poly.pdbx_strand_id
1 'polypeptide(L)'
;AASSLTRSGKPKHPNPHLTNLSAVEWLEGDVLDGGCRDATFKGSDVVISAIGAFGSNEFMERVCGDATIGAVESAASNGATSFGFVSSAQVGRLDLSPSTPMYGYFNGKARAEEAIKSAFPNSHAILRPG
;
A
#
# COMPACT_ATOMS: atom_id res chain seq x y z
N ALA A 1 -11.34 14.96 -3.87
CA ALA A 1 -12.16 13.74 -4.04
C ALA A 1 -11.33 12.55 -3.56
N ALA A 2 -11.95 11.41 -3.21
CA ALA A 2 -11.23 10.22 -2.78
C ALA A 2 -11.55 9.05 -3.71
N SER A 3 -10.51 8.34 -4.15
CA SER A 3 -10.63 7.18 -5.03
C SER A 3 -10.01 5.96 -4.35
N SER A 4 -10.62 4.79 -4.53
CA SER A 4 -10.14 3.51 -4.02
C SER A 4 -9.81 2.58 -5.18
N LEU A 5 -8.52 2.27 -5.33
CA LEU A 5 -8.03 1.29 -6.30
C LEU A 5 -7.98 -0.09 -5.65
N THR A 6 -8.75 -1.03 -6.16
CA THR A 6 -8.68 -2.44 -5.75
C THR A 6 -8.88 -3.35 -6.95
N ARG A 7 -8.42 -4.60 -6.88
CA ARG A 7 -8.63 -5.60 -7.95
C ARG A 7 -10.10 -5.89 -8.25
N SER A 8 -11.02 -5.57 -7.34
CA SER A 8 -12.45 -5.84 -7.48
C SER A 8 -13.29 -4.58 -7.66
N GLY A 9 -12.68 -3.40 -7.67
CA GLY A 9 -13.39 -2.12 -7.66
C GLY A 9 -14.34 -2.00 -6.46
N LYS A 10 -15.58 -1.60 -6.73
CA LYS A 10 -16.59 -1.32 -5.70
C LYS A 10 -16.97 -2.60 -4.92
N PRO A 11 -17.04 -2.54 -3.57
CA PRO A 11 -17.49 -3.67 -2.76
C PRO A 11 -18.88 -4.15 -3.18
N LYS A 12 -18.99 -5.43 -3.53
CA LYS A 12 -20.28 -6.08 -3.89
C LYS A 12 -21.16 -6.33 -2.67
N HIS A 13 -20.55 -6.54 -1.51
CA HIS A 13 -21.21 -6.76 -0.22
C HIS A 13 -20.62 -5.79 0.80
N PRO A 14 -21.03 -4.51 0.78
CA PRO A 14 -20.47 -3.52 1.68
C PRO A 14 -20.80 -3.87 3.14
N ASN A 15 -19.81 -3.73 4.01
CA ASN A 15 -20.02 -3.84 5.45
C ASN A 15 -21.07 -2.78 5.88
N PRO A 16 -22.05 -3.11 6.74
CA PRO A 16 -23.07 -2.17 7.22
C PRO A 16 -22.52 -0.88 7.87
N HIS A 17 -21.28 -0.92 8.37
CA HIS A 17 -20.60 0.24 8.93
C HIS A 17 -20.02 1.19 7.86
N LEU A 18 -19.93 0.77 6.60
CA LEU A 18 -19.52 1.63 5.50
C LEU A 18 -20.70 2.50 5.08
N THR A 19 -20.66 3.77 5.49
CA THR A 19 -21.62 4.79 5.08
C THR A 19 -21.07 5.62 3.92
N ASN A 20 -21.95 6.22 3.12
CA ASN A 20 -21.60 7.16 2.06
C ASN A 20 -20.63 6.63 0.98
N LEU A 21 -20.84 5.40 0.51
CA LEU A 21 -20.04 4.78 -0.56
C LEU A 21 -20.03 5.57 -1.89
N SER A 22 -21.00 6.46 -2.10
CA SER A 22 -21.10 7.37 -3.24
C SER A 22 -20.08 8.50 -3.22
N ALA A 23 -19.48 8.82 -2.06
CA ALA A 23 -18.43 9.83 -1.95
C ALA A 23 -17.05 9.31 -2.37
N VAL A 24 -16.94 8.01 -2.67
CA VAL A 24 -15.71 7.34 -3.09
C VAL A 24 -15.86 6.93 -4.55
N GLU A 25 -14.89 7.30 -5.38
CA GLU A 25 -14.71 6.72 -6.70
C GLU A 25 -14.06 5.35 -6.56
N TRP A 26 -14.65 4.32 -7.17
CA TRP A 26 -14.15 2.95 -7.07
C TRP A 26 -13.49 2.56 -8.39
N LEU A 27 -12.18 2.33 -8.34
CA LEU A 27 -11.37 1.96 -9.48
C LEU A 27 -11.03 0.48 -9.39
N GLU A 28 -11.35 -0.26 -10.46
CA GLU A 28 -10.95 -1.66 -10.60
C GLU A 28 -9.61 -1.73 -11.32
N GLY A 29 -8.61 -2.36 -10.70
CA GLY A 29 -7.28 -2.50 -11.29
C GLY A 29 -6.27 -3.20 -10.39
N ASP A 30 -5.11 -3.51 -10.96
CA ASP A 30 -4.00 -4.15 -10.26
C ASP A 30 -2.89 -3.14 -9.97
N VAL A 31 -2.60 -2.92 -8.70
CA VAL A 31 -1.50 -2.04 -8.27
C VAL A 31 -0.13 -2.55 -8.71
N LEU A 32 0.03 -3.84 -9.04
CA LEU A 32 1.28 -4.36 -9.59
C LEU A 32 1.50 -3.92 -11.05
N ASP A 33 0.45 -3.50 -11.75
CA ASP A 33 0.55 -2.92 -13.10
C ASP A 33 0.94 -1.43 -13.02
N GLY A 34 2.07 -1.08 -13.63
CA GLY A 34 2.58 0.30 -13.64
C GLY A 34 1.69 1.29 -14.38
N GLY A 35 1.11 0.89 -15.51
CA GLY A 35 0.18 1.74 -16.25
C GLY A 35 -1.09 2.00 -15.44
N CYS A 36 -1.57 0.98 -14.71
CA CYS A 36 -2.70 1.13 -13.80
C CYS A 36 -2.38 2.14 -12.67
N ARG A 37 -1.21 2.03 -12.04
CA ARG A 37 -0.76 2.96 -10.99
C ARG A 37 -0.67 4.39 -11.52
N ASP A 38 0.00 4.60 -12.64
CA ASP A 38 0.25 5.93 -13.19
C ASP A 38 -1.06 6.61 -13.61
N ALA A 39 -1.96 5.88 -14.26
CA ALA A 39 -3.28 6.39 -14.61
C ALA A 39 -4.09 6.78 -13.37
N THR A 40 -3.97 6.01 -12.28
CA THR A 40 -4.71 6.24 -11.04
C THR A 40 -4.15 7.42 -10.24
N PHE A 41 -2.83 7.55 -10.14
CA PHE A 41 -2.21 8.53 -9.24
C PHE A 41 -2.02 9.91 -9.87
N LYS A 42 -2.23 10.04 -11.19
CA LYS A 42 -2.17 11.32 -11.89
C LYS A 42 -3.10 12.36 -11.26
N GLY A 43 -2.51 13.43 -10.71
CA GLY A 43 -3.26 14.51 -10.06
C GLY A 43 -3.72 14.21 -8.63
N SER A 44 -3.26 13.11 -8.02
CA SER A 44 -3.49 12.83 -6.60
C SER A 44 -2.46 13.54 -5.73
N ASP A 45 -2.91 14.35 -4.77
CA ASP A 45 -2.01 15.01 -3.81
C ASP A 45 -1.47 14.05 -2.75
N VAL A 46 -2.26 13.04 -2.38
CA VAL A 46 -1.97 12.09 -1.30
C VAL A 46 -2.33 10.68 -1.74
N VAL A 47 -1.43 9.73 -1.51
CA VAL A 47 -1.68 8.29 -1.75
C VAL A 47 -1.53 7.53 -0.44
N ILE A 48 -2.46 6.61 -0.16
CA ILE A 48 -2.44 5.77 1.06
C ILE A 48 -2.45 4.30 0.64
N SER A 49 -1.40 3.56 1.02
CA SER A 49 -1.37 2.10 0.86
C SER A 49 -1.84 1.40 2.12
N ALA A 50 -2.92 0.64 1.98
CA ALA A 50 -3.37 -0.36 2.96
C ALA A 50 -3.20 -1.79 2.42
N ILE A 51 -2.29 -1.98 1.46
CA ILE A 51 -2.09 -3.26 0.78
C ILE A 51 -1.40 -4.25 1.74
N GLY A 52 -1.94 -5.46 1.77
CA GLY A 52 -1.36 -6.57 2.51
C GLY A 52 -2.06 -7.87 2.16
N ALA A 53 -1.33 -8.96 2.28
CA ALA A 53 -1.87 -10.31 2.14
C ALA A 53 -1.01 -11.30 2.93
N PHE A 54 -1.56 -12.49 3.16
CA PHE A 54 -0.86 -13.61 3.79
C PHE A 54 -0.76 -14.78 2.80
N GLY A 55 0.31 -15.55 2.86
CA GLY A 55 0.56 -16.67 1.96
C GLY A 55 2.00 -17.16 2.04
N SER A 56 2.58 -17.58 0.92
CA SER A 56 4.01 -17.90 0.85
C SER A 56 4.87 -16.65 1.09
N ASN A 57 6.12 -16.83 1.53
CA ASN A 57 7.02 -15.69 1.72
C ASN A 57 7.17 -14.86 0.44
N GLU A 58 7.39 -15.49 -0.71
CA GLU A 58 7.46 -14.82 -2.01
C GLU A 58 6.20 -14.00 -2.32
N PHE A 59 5.01 -14.58 -2.09
CA PHE A 59 3.75 -13.86 -2.32
C PHE A 59 3.60 -12.67 -1.37
N MET A 60 3.95 -12.84 -0.09
CA MET A 60 3.90 -11.76 0.88
C MET A 60 4.92 -10.67 0.58
N GLU A 61 6.14 -11.00 0.14
CA GLU A 61 7.12 -10.00 -0.27
C GLU A 61 6.64 -9.18 -1.46
N ARG A 62 6.05 -9.85 -2.45
CA ARG A 62 5.49 -9.20 -3.63
C ARG A 62 4.32 -8.28 -3.28
N VAL A 63 3.36 -8.75 -2.48
CA VAL A 63 2.13 -7.99 -2.18
C VAL A 63 2.34 -6.95 -1.08
N CYS A 64 3.07 -7.29 -0.02
CA CYS A 64 3.29 -6.39 1.13
C CYS A 64 4.49 -5.46 0.94
N GLY A 65 5.37 -5.75 -0.01
CA GLY A 65 6.53 -4.94 -0.36
C GLY A 65 6.40 -4.33 -1.76
N ASP A 66 6.62 -5.13 -2.80
CA ASP A 66 6.83 -4.65 -4.18
C ASP A 66 5.64 -3.83 -4.70
N ALA A 67 4.42 -4.27 -4.39
CA ALA A 67 3.21 -3.52 -4.72
C ALA A 67 3.19 -2.10 -4.11
N THR A 68 3.58 -1.96 -2.84
CA THR A 68 3.63 -0.65 -2.18
C THR A 68 4.82 0.17 -2.66
N ILE A 69 5.98 -0.45 -2.91
CA ILE A 69 7.15 0.23 -3.47
C ILE A 69 6.83 0.81 -4.85
N GLY A 70 6.24 0.01 -5.75
CA GLY A 70 5.79 0.50 -7.05
C GLY A 70 4.73 1.60 -6.92
N ALA A 71 3.87 1.55 -5.89
CA ALA A 71 2.93 2.63 -5.62
C ALA A 71 3.61 3.93 -5.17
N VAL A 72 4.65 3.85 -4.35
CA VAL A 72 5.47 5.00 -3.93
C VAL A 72 6.15 5.65 -5.12
N GLU A 73 6.78 4.85 -5.98
CA GLU A 73 7.45 5.32 -7.19
C GLU A 73 6.48 6.05 -8.13
N SER A 74 5.37 5.40 -8.49
CA SER A 74 4.34 5.99 -9.35
C SER A 74 3.72 7.24 -8.72
N ALA A 75 3.45 7.25 -7.40
CA ALA A 75 2.90 8.42 -6.73
C ALA A 75 3.85 9.62 -6.77
N ALA A 76 5.13 9.40 -6.45
CA ALA A 76 6.15 10.45 -6.51
C ALA A 76 6.33 11.00 -7.92
N SER A 77 6.39 10.13 -8.94
CA SER A 77 6.52 10.54 -10.35
C SER A 77 5.29 11.29 -10.88
N ASN A 78 4.11 11.03 -10.32
CA ASN A 78 2.86 11.70 -10.72
C ASN A 78 2.51 12.93 -9.86
N GLY A 79 3.44 13.38 -9.02
CA GLY A 79 3.33 14.66 -8.30
C GLY A 79 2.57 14.59 -6.97
N ALA A 80 2.37 13.39 -6.41
CA ALA A 80 1.87 13.29 -5.04
C ALA A 80 2.83 14.00 -4.07
N THR A 81 2.25 14.68 -3.09
CA THR A 81 3.00 15.47 -2.09
C THR A 81 3.15 14.74 -0.77
N SER A 82 2.32 13.72 -0.51
CA SER A 82 2.40 12.91 0.71
C SER A 82 2.04 11.45 0.48
N PHE A 83 2.59 10.57 1.31
CA PHE A 83 2.30 9.13 1.26
C PHE A 83 1.98 8.53 2.63
N GLY A 84 0.87 7.82 2.72
CA GLY A 84 0.45 7.06 3.90
C GLY A 84 0.64 5.56 3.72
N PHE A 85 1.00 4.84 4.77
CA PHE A 85 1.12 3.38 4.73
C PHE A 85 0.71 2.71 6.03
N VAL A 86 -0.08 1.65 5.91
CA VAL A 86 -0.41 0.75 7.01
C VAL A 86 0.57 -0.42 7.02
N SER A 87 1.58 -0.32 7.89
CA SER A 87 2.60 -1.32 8.14
C SER A 87 2.18 -2.27 9.29
N SER A 88 3.12 -2.70 10.13
CA SER A 88 2.89 -3.56 11.29
C SER A 88 3.82 -3.21 12.45
N ALA A 89 3.33 -3.35 13.69
CA ALA A 89 4.10 -3.14 14.92
C ALA A 89 5.38 -3.98 15.03
N GLN A 90 5.47 -5.10 14.30
CA GLN A 90 6.61 -6.01 14.36
C GLN A 90 7.76 -5.62 13.41
N VAL A 91 7.53 -4.69 12.47
CA VAL A 91 8.58 -4.22 11.56
C VAL A 91 9.68 -3.52 12.35
N GLY A 92 10.91 -4.01 12.19
CA GLY A 92 12.09 -3.52 12.91
C GLY A 92 12.20 -3.99 14.37
N ARG A 93 11.31 -4.89 14.83
CA ARG A 93 11.38 -5.50 16.19
C ARG A 93 11.78 -6.97 16.17
N LEU A 94 11.53 -7.66 15.06
CA LEU A 94 11.90 -9.05 14.88
C LEU A 94 13.26 -9.15 14.18
N ASP A 95 14.06 -10.13 14.58
CA ASP A 95 15.17 -10.59 13.76
C ASP A 95 14.57 -11.28 12.52
N LEU A 96 14.67 -10.60 11.38
CA LEU A 96 14.08 -11.03 10.11
C LEU A 96 15.01 -12.03 9.42
N SER A 97 15.16 -13.21 10.02
CA SER A 97 15.67 -14.38 9.31
C SER A 97 14.62 -14.90 8.32
N PRO A 98 14.99 -15.41 7.12
CA PRO A 98 14.05 -16.04 6.19
C PRO A 98 13.25 -17.22 6.77
N SER A 99 13.73 -17.82 7.87
CA SER A 99 13.02 -18.88 8.60
C SER A 99 11.96 -18.35 9.58
N THR A 100 11.92 -17.05 9.85
CA THR A 100 10.95 -16.43 10.76
C THR A 100 9.53 -16.57 10.17
N PRO A 101 8.54 -16.99 10.98
CA PRO A 101 7.15 -17.00 10.55
C PRO A 101 6.73 -15.63 10.02
N MET A 102 6.05 -15.62 8.87
CA MET A 102 5.65 -14.38 8.18
C MET A 102 6.82 -13.47 7.78
N TYR A 103 8.02 -14.02 7.58
CA TYR A 103 9.19 -13.27 7.10
C TYR A 103 8.82 -12.38 5.90
N GLY A 104 8.18 -12.93 4.87
CA GLY A 104 7.87 -12.15 3.67
C GLY A 104 6.91 -10.99 3.91
N TYR A 105 6.01 -11.11 4.89
CA TYR A 105 5.11 -10.03 5.29
C TYR A 105 5.88 -8.89 5.96
N PHE A 106 6.71 -9.22 6.96
CA PHE A 106 7.47 -8.21 7.69
C PHE A 106 8.60 -7.61 6.85
N ASN A 107 9.33 -8.43 6.09
CA ASN A 107 10.38 -7.99 5.18
C ASN A 107 9.81 -7.12 4.06
N GLY A 108 8.71 -7.53 3.43
CA GLY A 108 8.01 -6.71 2.42
C GLY A 108 7.62 -5.35 2.98
N LYS A 109 6.97 -5.31 4.15
CA LYS A 109 6.58 -4.05 4.80
C LYS A 109 7.80 -3.20 5.19
N ALA A 110 8.89 -3.79 5.66
CA ALA A 110 10.12 -3.08 6.00
C ALA A 110 10.70 -2.34 4.76
N ARG A 111 10.83 -3.05 3.63
CA ARG A 111 11.30 -2.46 2.37
C ARG A 111 10.38 -1.35 1.87
N ALA A 112 9.07 -1.53 2.00
CA ALA A 112 8.09 -0.49 1.66
C ALA A 112 8.25 0.76 2.54
N GLU A 113 8.45 0.61 3.85
CA GLU A 113 8.71 1.74 4.74
C GLU A 113 9.97 2.53 4.37
N GLU A 114 11.04 1.84 3.97
CA GLU A 114 12.28 2.48 3.51
C GLU A 114 12.06 3.28 2.23
N ALA A 115 11.36 2.70 1.24
CA ALA A 115 11.02 3.39 0.00
C ALA A 115 10.20 4.67 0.27
N ILE A 116 9.21 4.59 1.17
CA ILE A 116 8.39 5.75 1.55
C ILE A 116 9.24 6.84 2.20
N LYS A 117 10.09 6.48 3.17
CA LYS A 117 10.97 7.45 3.86
C LYS A 117 11.94 8.12 2.89
N SER A 118 12.42 7.39 1.87
CA SER A 118 13.29 7.95 0.86
C SER A 118 12.57 8.89 -0.11
N ALA A 119 11.37 8.53 -0.56
CA ALA A 119 10.62 9.31 -1.55
C ALA A 119 9.90 10.52 -0.95
N PHE A 120 9.45 10.41 0.31
CA PHE A 120 8.63 11.41 1.00
C PHE A 120 9.22 11.80 2.37
N PRO A 121 10.50 12.23 2.47
CA PRO A 121 11.24 12.32 3.73
C PRO A 121 10.56 13.15 4.83
N ASN A 122 9.83 14.21 4.45
CA ASN A 122 9.16 15.12 5.38
C ASN A 122 7.63 15.07 5.30
N SER A 123 7.07 14.16 4.49
CA SER A 123 5.64 14.16 4.13
C SER A 123 5.11 12.74 4.01
N HIS A 124 5.33 11.93 5.04
CA HIS A 124 4.80 10.57 5.11
C HIS A 124 4.19 10.26 6.47
N ALA A 125 3.28 9.29 6.47
CA ALA A 125 2.74 8.68 7.68
C ALA A 125 2.82 7.15 7.57
N ILE A 126 3.55 6.52 8.48
CA ILE A 126 3.63 5.05 8.57
C ILE A 126 2.96 4.62 9.87
N LEU A 127 1.80 3.99 9.75
CA LEU A 127 1.07 3.44 10.88
C LEU A 127 1.49 1.99 11.10
N ARG A 128 1.81 1.63 12.34
CA ARG A 128 2.25 0.28 12.72
C ARG A 128 1.29 -0.34 13.75
N PRO A 129 0.09 -0.78 13.33
CA PRO A 129 -0.86 -1.45 14.22
C PRO A 129 -0.31 -2.78 14.77
N GLY A 130 -0.75 -3.14 15.98
CA GLY A 130 -0.33 -4.33 16.73
C GLY A 130 -1.40 -5.39 16.81
#